data_AF-A0A8T6FDW6-F1
#
_entry.id   AF-A0A8T6FDW6-F1
#
_cell.length_a   1.000
_cell.length_b   1.000
_cell.length_c   1.000
_cell.angle_alpha   90.00
_cell.angle_beta   90.00
_cell.angle_gamma   90.00
#
_symmetry.space_group_name_H-M   'P 1'
#
loop_
_entity.id
_entity.type
_entity.pdbx_description
1 polymer ?
#
loop_
_entity_poly.entity_id
_entity_poly.type
_entity_poly.pdbx_seq_one_letter_code
_entity_poly.pdbx_strand_id
1 'polypeptide(L)'
;MTFTSAPQLLLNFDEGGSQRLTANERISSSGTPTTRLTFSYTVRSGDQDVDGFTGTLSGGGTLTVEDGRRVTLGSISVSGIRVDALAPELESLVITSSAGPDGTYVAGDGIEVTATFSEDVERQGTADPSVPILVGDSTKTATLQSPSSTAGGDTWVFRYTVAVGDNDADGVSIAANALQGELEDAAGNEATITHVAVAPSTSHRVDTQGPSIVGIPVITGHDNNLFVEGSTITATVTFD
;
A
#
# COMPACT_ATOMS: atom_id res chain seq x y z
N MET A 1 10.19 52.26 -5.83
CA MET A 1 11.34 51.41 -6.27
C MET A 1 11.07 50.94 -7.68
N THR A 2 12.08 50.88 -8.55
CA THR A 2 11.89 50.45 -9.95
C THR A 2 12.80 49.27 -10.26
N PHE A 3 12.25 48.28 -10.96
CA PHE A 3 12.97 47.06 -11.34
C PHE A 3 13.52 47.20 -12.76
N THR A 4 14.81 46.92 -12.97
CA THR A 4 15.40 46.81 -14.32
C THR A 4 14.99 45.51 -15.02
N SER A 5 14.63 44.48 -14.25
CA SER A 5 14.06 43.20 -14.71
C SER A 5 13.15 42.62 -13.62
N ALA A 6 12.16 41.79 -13.99
CA ALA A 6 11.30 41.15 -12.98
C ALA A 6 12.15 40.26 -12.05
N PRO A 7 12.02 40.38 -10.72
CA PRO A 7 12.79 39.54 -9.80
C PRO A 7 12.28 38.10 -9.89
N GLN A 8 13.21 37.14 -9.82
CA GLN A 8 12.93 35.71 -9.92
C GLN A 8 13.50 34.96 -8.72
N LEU A 9 12.76 33.95 -8.25
CA LEU A 9 13.15 33.01 -7.22
C LEU A 9 13.28 31.62 -7.84
N LEU A 10 14.45 31.01 -7.72
CA LEU A 10 14.68 29.62 -8.10
C LEU A 10 14.55 28.74 -6.85
N LEU A 11 13.61 27.80 -6.89
CA LEU A 11 13.49 26.69 -5.96
C LEU A 11 14.19 25.48 -6.58
N ASN A 12 14.88 24.69 -5.77
CA ASN A 12 15.52 23.45 -6.22
C ASN A 12 15.07 22.34 -5.27
N PHE A 13 14.19 21.48 -5.75
CA PHE A 13 13.75 20.31 -5.03
C PHE A 13 14.73 19.15 -5.28
N ASP A 14 14.83 18.21 -4.34
CA ASP A 14 15.61 16.98 -4.49
C ASP A 14 15.06 16.14 -5.66
N GLU A 15 13.73 16.00 -5.73
CA GLU A 15 12.99 15.42 -6.85
C GLU A 15 11.92 16.40 -7.38
N GLY A 16 11.60 16.34 -8.67
CA GLY A 16 10.72 17.32 -9.35
C GLY A 16 11.46 18.52 -9.98
N GLY A 17 12.76 18.67 -9.69
CA GLY A 17 13.67 19.61 -10.37
C GLY A 17 13.58 21.06 -9.89
N SER A 18 14.15 21.98 -10.68
CA SER A 18 14.24 23.40 -10.31
C SER A 18 13.08 24.24 -10.86
N GLN A 19 12.39 24.97 -9.98
CA GLN A 19 11.25 25.80 -10.32
C GLN A 19 11.59 27.29 -10.24
N ARG A 20 11.40 28.00 -11.35
CA ARG A 20 11.67 29.44 -11.43
C ARG A 20 10.38 30.26 -11.32
N LEU A 21 10.22 30.93 -10.18
CA LEU A 21 9.10 31.80 -9.86
C LEU A 21 9.43 33.24 -10.25
N THR A 22 8.42 34.00 -10.66
CA THR A 22 8.53 35.46 -10.87
C THR A 22 7.62 36.14 -9.85
N ALA A 23 8.03 37.29 -9.29
CA ALA A 23 7.22 37.96 -8.27
C ALA A 23 5.83 38.36 -8.78
N ASN A 24 4.80 38.14 -7.96
CA ASN A 24 3.40 38.38 -8.31
C ASN A 24 3.04 39.88 -8.39
N GLU A 25 3.80 40.75 -7.72
CA GLU A 25 3.60 42.19 -7.74
C GLU A 25 4.79 42.88 -8.41
N ARG A 26 4.50 43.59 -9.52
CA ARG A 26 5.41 44.59 -10.09
C ARG A 26 5.04 45.93 -9.47
N ILE A 27 5.99 46.63 -8.86
CA ILE A 27 5.77 48.02 -8.43
C ILE A 27 5.44 48.85 -9.68
N SER A 28 4.29 49.52 -9.68
CA SER A 28 3.89 50.49 -10.69
C SER A 28 4.69 51.77 -10.54
N SER A 29 5.02 52.40 -11.67
CA SER A 29 5.79 53.65 -11.76
C SER A 29 5.03 54.89 -11.25
N SER A 30 4.06 54.76 -10.33
CA SER A 30 3.16 55.87 -9.97
C SER A 30 2.60 55.87 -8.53
N GLY A 31 3.40 55.56 -7.50
CA GLY A 31 3.24 56.34 -6.26
C GLY A 31 3.03 55.67 -4.90
N THR A 32 3.19 54.34 -4.76
CA THR A 32 3.43 53.77 -3.42
C THR A 32 4.55 52.72 -3.51
N PRO A 33 5.74 52.96 -2.94
CA PRO A 33 6.80 51.97 -2.94
C PRO A 33 6.37 50.78 -2.06
N THR A 34 6.17 49.60 -2.65
CA THR A 34 6.03 48.38 -1.84
C THR A 34 7.41 48.02 -1.28
N THR A 35 7.45 47.66 0.01
CA THR A 35 8.66 47.16 0.69
C THR A 35 8.74 45.63 0.66
N ARG A 36 7.81 44.98 -0.06
CA ARG A 36 7.60 43.54 -0.05
C ARG A 36 7.54 42.99 -1.46
N LEU A 37 8.24 41.87 -1.67
CA LEU A 37 8.10 41.01 -2.84
C LEU A 37 7.48 39.69 -2.39
N THR A 38 6.45 39.24 -3.11
CA THR A 38 5.81 37.96 -2.87
C THR A 38 6.05 37.04 -4.05
N PHE A 39 6.59 35.86 -3.76
CA PHE A 39 6.69 34.73 -4.68
C PHE A 39 5.71 33.67 -4.22
N SER A 40 4.96 33.08 -5.14
CA SER A 40 4.06 31.98 -4.84
C SER A 40 4.43 30.81 -5.74
N TYR A 41 4.48 29.64 -5.13
CA TYR A 41 4.59 28.36 -5.81
C TYR A 41 3.49 27.46 -5.30
N THR A 42 2.84 26.75 -6.21
CA THR A 42 1.95 25.65 -5.87
C THR A 42 2.73 24.39 -6.19
N VAL A 43 2.93 23.56 -5.16
CA VAL A 43 3.57 22.25 -5.25
C VAL A 43 2.85 21.42 -6.34
N ARG A 44 3.63 20.72 -7.15
CA ARG A 44 3.17 19.83 -8.22
C ARG A 44 3.42 18.39 -7.80
N SER A 45 2.68 17.47 -8.42
CA SER A 45 2.95 16.04 -8.29
C SER A 45 4.42 15.73 -8.65
N GLY A 46 5.07 14.94 -7.81
CA GLY A 46 6.48 14.56 -7.94
C GLY A 46 7.49 15.60 -7.45
N ASP A 47 7.04 16.76 -6.94
CA ASP A 47 7.95 17.61 -6.16
C ASP A 47 8.25 16.92 -4.83
N GLN A 48 9.50 16.60 -4.55
CA GLN A 48 9.92 16.00 -3.29
C GLN A 48 11.18 16.68 -2.78
N ASP A 49 11.16 16.99 -1.49
CA ASP A 49 12.27 17.61 -0.80
C ASP A 49 12.17 17.29 0.68
N VAL A 50 12.89 16.23 1.04
CA VAL A 50 12.75 15.59 2.34
C VAL A 50 13.65 16.29 3.35
N ASP A 51 14.73 16.97 2.95
CA ASP A 51 15.69 17.60 3.88
C ASP A 51 15.70 19.14 3.88
N GLY A 52 15.02 19.77 2.92
CA GLY A 52 14.73 21.20 2.79
C GLY A 52 15.43 21.87 1.60
N PHE A 53 14.67 22.48 0.69
CA PHE A 53 15.25 23.14 -0.50
C PHE A 53 16.07 24.40 -0.16
N THR A 54 16.99 24.73 -1.07
CA THR A 54 17.63 26.05 -1.11
C THR A 54 16.94 26.95 -2.14
N GLY A 55 16.49 28.13 -1.68
CA GLY A 55 15.95 29.18 -2.53
C GLY A 55 17.04 30.16 -2.95
N THR A 56 17.43 30.15 -4.22
CA THR A 56 18.30 31.23 -4.73
C THR A 56 17.43 32.25 -5.42
N LEU A 57 17.35 33.46 -4.85
CA LEU A 57 16.79 34.58 -5.57
C LEU A 57 17.77 34.98 -6.68
N SER A 58 17.55 34.43 -7.86
CA SER A 58 18.39 34.63 -9.03
C SER A 58 17.70 35.56 -9.99
N GLY A 59 18.21 36.78 -10.04
CA GLY A 59 17.91 37.77 -11.04
C GLY A 59 18.95 38.84 -10.83
N GLY A 60 19.94 38.92 -11.71
CA GLY A 60 21.04 39.89 -11.66
C GLY A 60 20.62 41.36 -11.79
N GLY A 61 19.43 41.72 -11.33
CA GLY A 61 18.97 43.09 -11.13
C GLY A 61 19.18 43.47 -9.67
N THR A 62 20.18 44.28 -9.41
CA THR A 62 20.13 45.16 -8.23
C THR A 62 18.81 45.91 -8.22
N LEU A 63 18.09 45.87 -7.09
CA LEU A 63 16.96 46.76 -6.91
C LEU A 63 17.47 48.19 -6.93
N THR A 64 17.00 49.02 -7.85
CA THR A 64 17.30 50.45 -7.78
C THR A 64 16.11 51.11 -7.09
N VAL A 65 16.32 51.62 -5.88
CA VAL A 65 15.31 52.44 -5.20
C VAL A 65 15.23 53.81 -5.90
N GLU A 66 14.18 54.58 -5.66
CA GLU A 66 13.93 55.86 -6.36
C GLU A 66 15.08 56.88 -6.25
N ASP A 67 15.95 56.74 -5.25
CA ASP A 67 17.16 57.53 -5.02
C ASP A 67 18.43 56.94 -5.69
N GLY A 68 18.30 56.01 -6.63
CA GLY A 68 19.43 55.43 -7.37
C GLY A 68 20.28 54.41 -6.59
N ARG A 69 20.01 54.16 -5.30
CA ARG A 69 20.72 53.16 -4.50
C ARG A 69 20.37 51.74 -4.96
N ARG A 70 21.40 50.91 -5.08
CA ARG A 70 21.29 49.49 -5.45
C ARG A 70 21.16 48.63 -4.19
N VAL A 71 20.14 47.78 -4.10
CA VAL A 71 20.03 46.73 -3.08
C VAL A 71 20.32 45.39 -3.74
N THR A 72 21.29 44.66 -3.17
CA THR A 72 21.55 43.26 -3.52
C THR A 72 20.61 42.40 -2.69
N LEU A 73 19.81 41.59 -3.36
CA LEU A 73 19.01 40.57 -2.69
C LEU A 73 19.92 39.38 -2.38
N GLY A 74 19.98 39.00 -1.10
CA GLY A 74 20.77 37.86 -0.65
C GLY A 74 20.10 36.52 -0.96
N SER A 75 20.78 35.42 -0.63
CA SER A 75 20.19 34.08 -0.62
C SER A 75 19.04 34.02 0.38
N ILE A 76 17.97 33.29 0.04
CA ILE A 76 16.87 33.01 0.96
C ILE A 76 17.05 31.56 1.41
N SER A 77 17.33 31.35 2.69
CA SER A 77 17.28 30.01 3.25
C SER A 77 15.86 29.71 3.68
N VAL A 78 15.32 28.60 3.20
CA VAL A 78 14.05 28.02 3.66
C VAL A 78 14.28 26.69 4.38
N SER A 79 15.47 26.54 4.98
CA SER A 79 15.85 25.39 5.78
C SER A 79 14.72 25.00 6.74
N GLY A 80 14.23 23.77 6.60
CA GLY A 80 13.13 23.23 7.39
C GLY A 80 11.75 23.26 6.73
N ILE A 81 11.59 23.87 5.54
CA ILE A 81 10.42 23.63 4.70
C ILE A 81 10.65 22.33 3.92
N ARG A 82 9.81 21.32 4.16
CA ARG A 82 9.81 20.05 3.44
C ARG A 82 8.64 20.00 2.47
N VAL A 83 8.81 19.26 1.39
CA VAL A 83 7.78 19.02 0.38
C VAL A 83 7.71 17.55 0.10
N ASP A 84 6.50 17.00 0.10
CA ASP A 84 6.27 15.63 -0.30
C ASP A 84 4.99 15.56 -1.11
N ALA A 85 5.13 15.36 -2.42
CA ALA A 85 4.03 15.25 -3.37
C ALA A 85 4.18 14.01 -4.27
N LEU A 86 4.97 13.04 -3.81
CA LEU A 86 4.99 11.70 -4.39
C LEU A 86 3.92 10.88 -3.67
N ALA A 87 3.13 10.13 -4.45
CA ALA A 87 2.10 9.28 -3.89
C ALA A 87 2.60 7.83 -3.84
N PRO A 88 2.23 7.06 -2.80
CA PRO A 88 2.55 5.64 -2.77
C PRO A 88 1.89 4.88 -3.93
N GLU A 89 2.62 3.96 -4.55
CA GLU A 89 2.11 3.06 -5.58
C GLU A 89 2.12 1.62 -5.08
N LEU A 90 1.04 0.87 -5.31
CA LEU A 90 1.02 -0.58 -5.06
C LEU A 90 1.86 -1.31 -6.12
N GLU A 91 3.06 -1.73 -5.74
CA GLU A 91 3.99 -2.42 -6.63
C GLU A 91 3.58 -3.89 -6.85
N SER A 92 3.08 -4.56 -5.82
CA SER A 92 2.65 -5.95 -5.94
C SER A 92 1.57 -6.35 -4.93
N LEU A 93 0.75 -7.32 -5.32
CA LEU A 93 -0.22 -7.98 -4.47
C LEU A 93 -0.26 -9.47 -4.81
N VAL A 94 0.22 -10.32 -3.89
CA VAL A 94 0.45 -11.75 -4.16
C VAL A 94 0.05 -12.62 -2.98
N ILE A 95 -0.30 -13.88 -3.25
CA ILE A 95 -0.49 -14.90 -2.21
C ILE A 95 0.90 -15.35 -1.73
N THR A 96 1.19 -15.17 -0.44
CA THR A 96 2.51 -15.41 0.16
C THR A 96 2.56 -16.60 1.11
N SER A 97 1.42 -16.99 1.69
CA SER A 97 1.31 -18.24 2.43
C SER A 97 1.65 -19.44 1.55
N SER A 98 2.26 -20.46 2.13
CA SER A 98 2.42 -21.76 1.47
C SER A 98 1.26 -22.67 1.83
N ALA A 99 0.67 -23.30 0.82
CA ALA A 99 -0.25 -24.42 1.03
C ALA A 99 0.51 -25.66 1.54
N GLY A 100 -0.23 -26.74 1.85
CA GLY A 100 0.37 -28.02 2.22
C GLY A 100 1.33 -28.59 1.16
N PRO A 101 2.06 -29.68 1.45
CA PRO A 101 3.06 -30.26 0.54
C PRO A 101 2.55 -30.64 -0.86
N ASP A 102 1.25 -30.83 -0.99
CA ASP A 102 0.55 -31.15 -2.24
C ASP A 102 -0.01 -29.91 -2.96
N GLY A 103 0.18 -28.71 -2.40
CA GLY A 103 -0.37 -27.45 -2.91
C GLY A 103 -1.81 -27.19 -2.49
N THR A 104 -2.27 -27.82 -1.39
CA THR A 104 -3.66 -27.71 -0.92
C THR A 104 -3.74 -27.15 0.50
N TYR A 105 -4.60 -26.16 0.71
CA TYR A 105 -5.00 -25.70 2.04
C TYR A 105 -6.17 -26.54 2.56
N VAL A 106 -6.19 -26.79 3.87
CA VAL A 106 -7.30 -27.45 4.55
C VAL A 106 -8.06 -26.48 5.46
N ALA A 107 -9.22 -26.89 5.96
CA ALA A 107 -10.00 -26.07 6.87
C ALA A 107 -9.18 -25.66 8.11
N GLY A 108 -9.18 -24.36 8.42
CA GLY A 108 -8.38 -23.76 9.50
C GLY A 108 -7.04 -23.19 9.06
N ASP A 109 -6.55 -23.51 7.85
CA ASP A 109 -5.33 -22.92 7.31
C ASP A 109 -5.51 -21.43 7.01
N GLY A 110 -4.41 -20.68 7.08
CA GLY A 110 -4.35 -19.28 6.70
C GLY A 110 -3.87 -19.09 5.27
N ILE A 111 -4.67 -18.44 4.44
CA ILE A 111 -4.23 -17.89 3.16
C ILE A 111 -3.80 -16.45 3.41
N GLU A 112 -2.51 -16.17 3.27
CA GLU A 112 -1.92 -14.85 3.42
C GLU A 112 -1.70 -14.19 2.06
N VAL A 113 -2.11 -12.93 1.95
CA VAL A 113 -1.91 -12.05 0.80
C VAL A 113 -1.06 -10.88 1.25
N THR A 114 0.03 -10.63 0.56
CA THR A 114 0.94 -9.52 0.86
C THR A 114 0.81 -8.46 -0.23
N ALA A 115 0.56 -7.23 0.20
CA ALA A 115 0.65 -6.02 -0.62
C ALA A 115 1.97 -5.31 -0.31
N THR A 116 2.71 -4.90 -1.35
CA THR A 116 3.94 -4.11 -1.24
C THR A 116 3.79 -2.81 -2.01
N PHE A 117 4.10 -1.69 -1.36
CA PHE A 117 4.00 -0.33 -1.85
C PHE A 117 5.40 0.25 -2.14
N SER A 118 5.46 1.33 -2.91
CA SER A 118 6.71 2.04 -3.21
C SER A 118 7.27 2.82 -2.02
N GLU A 119 6.44 3.10 -1.02
CA GLU A 119 6.79 3.77 0.23
C GLU A 119 5.80 3.40 1.34
N ASP A 120 6.03 3.95 2.54
CA ASP A 120 5.20 3.69 3.71
C ASP A 120 3.78 4.24 3.51
N VAL A 121 2.78 3.40 3.80
CA VAL A 121 1.37 3.80 3.76
C VAL A 121 0.70 3.67 5.12
N GLU A 122 -0.27 4.54 5.38
CA GLU A 122 -1.20 4.50 6.49
C GLU A 122 -2.65 4.47 6.02
N ARG A 123 -3.56 4.02 6.91
CA ARG A 123 -4.99 4.00 6.61
C ARG A 123 -5.58 5.39 6.81
N GLN A 124 -6.31 5.88 5.82
CA GLN A 124 -7.15 7.05 5.97
C GLN A 124 -8.44 6.62 6.70
N GLY A 125 -8.58 7.04 7.96
CA GLY A 125 -9.77 6.74 8.77
C GLY A 125 -9.72 5.45 9.60
N THR A 126 -10.91 4.91 9.92
CA THR A 126 -11.08 3.80 10.89
C THR A 126 -11.46 2.46 10.26
N ALA A 127 -11.83 2.43 8.98
CA ALA A 127 -12.18 1.20 8.30
C ALA A 127 -10.90 0.43 7.98
N ASP A 128 -10.87 -0.86 8.32
CA ASP A 128 -9.72 -1.70 8.04
C ASP A 128 -9.71 -2.10 6.55
N PRO A 129 -8.58 -1.94 5.86
CA PRO A 129 -8.42 -2.43 4.50
C PRO A 129 -8.58 -3.95 4.41
N SER A 130 -8.99 -4.41 3.24
CA SER A 130 -9.25 -5.83 2.98
C SER A 130 -9.01 -6.22 1.53
N VAL A 131 -8.83 -7.51 1.29
CA VAL A 131 -8.66 -8.06 -0.06
C VAL A 131 -9.72 -9.14 -0.28
N PRO A 132 -10.68 -8.95 -1.20
CA PRO A 132 -11.52 -10.02 -1.70
C PRO A 132 -10.67 -11.04 -2.47
N ILE A 133 -10.76 -12.29 -2.06
CA ILE A 133 -10.15 -13.43 -2.74
C ILE A 133 -11.26 -14.36 -3.22
N LEU A 134 -11.07 -15.02 -4.36
CA LEU A 134 -11.99 -16.04 -4.84
C LEU A 134 -11.49 -17.41 -4.39
N VAL A 135 -12.34 -18.15 -3.69
CA VAL A 135 -12.09 -19.53 -3.27
C VAL A 135 -13.24 -20.38 -3.82
N GLY A 136 -12.94 -21.22 -4.80
CA GLY A 136 -13.93 -21.90 -5.64
C GLY A 136 -14.76 -20.87 -6.39
N ASP A 137 -16.09 -20.95 -6.26
CA ASP A 137 -17.01 -19.97 -6.86
C ASP A 137 -17.40 -18.82 -5.92
N SER A 138 -16.82 -18.76 -4.72
CA SER A 138 -17.24 -17.83 -3.67
C SER A 138 -16.18 -16.78 -3.36
N THR A 139 -16.57 -15.50 -3.39
CA THR A 139 -15.73 -14.42 -2.87
C THR A 139 -15.66 -14.50 -1.34
N LYS A 140 -14.44 -14.54 -0.82
CA LYS A 140 -14.07 -14.46 0.59
C LYS A 140 -13.29 -13.18 0.85
N THR A 141 -13.18 -12.78 2.11
CA THR A 141 -12.48 -11.55 2.49
C THR A 141 -11.26 -11.89 3.33
N ALA A 142 -10.06 -11.59 2.83
CA ALA A 142 -8.85 -11.57 3.62
C ALA A 142 -8.75 -10.23 4.37
N THR A 143 -8.59 -10.29 5.68
CA THR A 143 -8.55 -9.10 6.55
C THR A 143 -7.13 -8.77 6.98
N LEU A 144 -6.85 -7.47 7.12
CA LEU A 144 -5.54 -6.99 7.58
C LEU A 144 -5.20 -7.62 8.94
N GLN A 145 -4.09 -8.36 9.01
CA GLN A 145 -3.64 -8.99 10.25
C GLN A 145 -2.83 -8.02 11.10
N SER A 146 -1.95 -7.29 10.44
CA SER A 146 -1.11 -6.23 10.99
C SER A 146 -0.51 -5.51 9.79
N PRO A 147 -0.32 -4.17 9.82
CA PRO A 147 0.71 -3.60 8.96
C PRO A 147 2.01 -4.29 9.39
N SER A 148 2.69 -4.97 8.47
CA SER A 148 3.96 -5.62 8.80
C SER A 148 4.98 -4.50 8.98
N SER A 149 5.06 -3.96 10.19
CA SER A 149 6.14 -3.07 10.62
C SER A 149 7.42 -3.89 10.82
N THR A 150 7.94 -4.45 9.73
CA THR A 150 9.27 -5.01 9.68
C THR A 150 10.18 -4.02 8.96
N ALA A 151 10.39 -2.84 9.56
CA ALA A 151 11.25 -1.76 9.06
C ALA A 151 11.01 -1.37 7.58
N GLY A 152 10.11 -0.41 7.37
CA GLY A 152 9.56 -0.02 6.07
C GLY A 152 8.08 -0.38 6.04
N GLY A 153 7.20 0.57 6.38
CA GLY A 153 5.73 0.43 6.39
C GLY A 153 5.11 0.25 4.99
N ASP A 154 5.91 -0.18 4.01
CA ASP A 154 5.56 -0.44 2.63
C ASP A 154 4.88 -1.81 2.43
N THR A 155 4.81 -2.67 3.45
CA THR A 155 4.34 -4.05 3.29
C THR A 155 3.20 -4.41 4.25
N TRP A 156 2.05 -4.81 3.71
CA TRP A 156 0.82 -5.12 4.44
C TRP A 156 0.39 -6.56 4.20
N VAL A 157 0.02 -7.27 5.28
CA VAL A 157 -0.39 -8.69 5.21
C VAL A 157 -1.85 -8.85 5.59
N PHE A 158 -2.60 -9.41 4.66
CA PHE A 158 -4.00 -9.79 4.81
C PHE A 158 -4.09 -11.30 4.96
N ARG A 159 -5.06 -11.79 5.74
CA ARG A 159 -5.27 -13.21 5.93
C ARG A 159 -6.74 -13.58 5.83
N TYR A 160 -7.00 -14.67 5.13
CA TYR A 160 -8.25 -15.41 5.19
C TYR A 160 -8.01 -16.76 5.87
N THR A 161 -8.91 -17.17 6.77
CA THR A 161 -8.87 -18.52 7.36
C THR A 161 -9.86 -19.40 6.61
N VAL A 162 -9.38 -20.50 6.02
CA VAL A 162 -10.19 -21.42 5.24
C VAL A 162 -11.31 -22.00 6.10
N ALA A 163 -12.55 -21.86 5.66
CA ALA A 163 -13.71 -22.43 6.32
C ALA A 163 -14.08 -23.78 5.68
N VAL A 164 -14.74 -24.65 6.44
CA VAL A 164 -15.28 -25.90 5.90
C VAL A 164 -16.26 -25.61 4.75
N GLY A 165 -16.08 -26.29 3.63
CA GLY A 165 -16.88 -26.12 2.42
C GLY A 165 -16.23 -25.22 1.35
N ASP A 166 -15.12 -24.55 1.65
CA ASP A 166 -14.40 -23.67 0.72
C ASP A 166 -13.54 -24.46 -0.28
N ASN A 167 -14.09 -25.50 -0.91
CA ASN A 167 -13.33 -26.31 -1.85
C ASN A 167 -13.01 -25.52 -3.12
N ASP A 168 -11.76 -25.60 -3.56
CA ASP A 168 -11.23 -24.93 -4.74
C ASP A 168 -10.20 -25.83 -5.43
N ALA A 169 -10.62 -26.45 -6.53
CA ALA A 169 -9.77 -27.36 -7.30
C ALA A 169 -8.81 -26.64 -8.26
N ASP A 170 -9.13 -25.39 -8.65
CA ASP A 170 -8.35 -24.63 -9.61
C ASP A 170 -7.32 -23.72 -8.90
N GLY A 171 -7.62 -23.33 -7.67
CA GLY A 171 -6.77 -22.57 -6.77
C GLY A 171 -7.27 -21.16 -6.51
N VAL A 172 -6.90 -20.63 -5.34
CA VAL A 172 -7.29 -19.30 -4.89
C VAL A 172 -6.81 -18.24 -5.88
N SER A 173 -7.68 -17.28 -6.20
CA SER A 173 -7.37 -16.18 -7.12
C SER A 173 -7.78 -14.82 -6.56
N ILE A 174 -7.24 -13.75 -7.14
CA ILE A 174 -7.51 -12.37 -6.74
C ILE A 174 -7.79 -11.55 -7.99
N ALA A 175 -8.93 -10.86 -8.03
CA ALA A 175 -9.29 -10.00 -9.14
C ALA A 175 -8.32 -8.81 -9.26
N ALA A 176 -8.22 -8.20 -10.45
CA ALA A 176 -7.46 -6.97 -10.60
C ALA A 176 -8.07 -5.85 -9.74
N ASN A 177 -7.23 -5.02 -9.13
CA ASN A 177 -7.64 -3.91 -8.26
C ASN A 177 -8.57 -4.36 -7.12
N ALA A 178 -8.30 -5.51 -6.51
CA ALA A 178 -9.12 -6.08 -5.45
C ALA A 178 -8.84 -5.47 -4.08
N LEU A 179 -7.65 -4.91 -3.83
CA LEU A 179 -7.37 -4.23 -2.56
C LEU A 179 -8.40 -3.12 -2.32
N GLN A 180 -9.06 -3.15 -1.17
CA GLN A 180 -10.02 -2.15 -0.73
C GLN A 180 -9.48 -1.43 0.50
N GLY A 181 -9.42 -0.11 0.44
CA GLY A 181 -9.02 0.77 1.53
C GLY A 181 -8.76 2.17 1.02
N GLU A 182 -8.89 3.16 1.90
CA GLU A 182 -8.38 4.52 1.68
C GLU A 182 -6.99 4.55 2.34
N LEU A 183 -5.96 4.72 1.54
CA LEU A 183 -4.56 4.65 1.96
C LEU A 183 -3.85 5.94 1.57
N GLU A 184 -3.02 6.47 2.46
CA GLU A 184 -2.21 7.67 2.21
C GLU A 184 -0.83 7.52 2.84
N ASP A 185 0.15 8.31 2.41
CA ASP A 185 1.41 8.47 3.15
C ASP A 185 1.23 9.45 4.34
N ALA A 186 2.30 9.66 5.10
CA ALA A 186 2.30 10.61 6.22
C ALA A 186 2.14 12.09 5.82
N ALA A 187 2.33 12.43 4.54
CA ALA A 187 2.12 13.76 3.99
C ALA A 187 0.68 13.98 3.49
N GLY A 188 -0.14 12.91 3.45
CA GLY A 188 -1.52 12.91 2.98
C GLY A 188 -1.66 12.70 1.46
N ASN A 189 -0.64 12.16 0.79
CA ASN A 189 -0.76 11.75 -0.61
C ASN A 189 -1.47 10.40 -0.71
N GLU A 190 -2.60 10.37 -1.42
CA GLU A 190 -3.42 9.16 -1.59
C GLU A 190 -2.71 8.10 -2.44
N ALA A 191 -2.67 6.87 -1.95
CA ALA A 191 -1.98 5.77 -2.61
C ALA A 191 -2.74 5.27 -3.86
N THR A 192 -1.99 4.96 -4.91
CA THR A 192 -2.53 4.27 -6.09
C THR A 192 -2.50 2.77 -5.88
N ILE A 193 -3.67 2.16 -5.63
CA ILE A 193 -3.80 0.73 -5.26
C ILE A 193 -4.12 -0.22 -6.43
N THR A 194 -3.79 0.17 -7.66
CA THR A 194 -4.08 -0.67 -8.83
C THR A 194 -3.10 -1.83 -8.95
N HIS A 195 -3.59 -3.03 -9.27
CA HIS A 195 -2.73 -4.19 -9.53
C HIS A 195 -3.36 -5.13 -10.56
N VAL A 196 -2.52 -5.95 -11.19
CA VAL A 196 -2.96 -7.02 -12.09
C VAL A 196 -3.58 -8.18 -11.32
N ALA A 197 -4.53 -8.88 -11.92
CA ALA A 197 -5.17 -10.04 -11.30
C ALA A 197 -4.13 -11.14 -10.96
N VAL A 198 -4.30 -11.77 -9.80
CA VAL A 198 -3.58 -13.00 -9.44
C VAL A 198 -4.40 -14.17 -9.95
N ALA A 199 -3.87 -14.87 -10.96
CA ALA A 199 -4.52 -16.03 -11.54
C ALA A 199 -4.58 -17.21 -10.54
N PRO A 200 -5.57 -18.10 -10.65
CA PRO A 200 -5.61 -19.33 -9.87
C PRO A 200 -4.36 -20.18 -10.14
N SER A 201 -3.88 -20.89 -9.11
CA SER A 201 -2.69 -21.73 -9.19
C SER A 201 -2.91 -23.06 -8.48
N THR A 202 -2.43 -24.14 -9.09
CA THR A 202 -2.43 -25.48 -8.50
C THR A 202 -1.55 -25.61 -7.26
N SER A 203 -0.73 -24.61 -6.93
CA SER A 203 0.02 -24.54 -5.66
C SER A 203 -0.79 -23.97 -4.49
N HIS A 204 -2.01 -23.50 -4.75
CA HIS A 204 -2.88 -22.83 -3.79
C HIS A 204 -4.33 -23.33 -3.91
N ARG A 205 -4.53 -24.64 -4.07
CA ARG A 205 -5.87 -25.28 -4.03
C ARG A 205 -6.42 -25.29 -2.61
N VAL A 206 -7.72 -25.54 -2.47
CA VAL A 206 -8.36 -25.72 -1.17
C VAL A 206 -9.16 -27.01 -1.17
N ASP A 207 -8.91 -27.88 -0.20
CA ASP A 207 -9.71 -29.09 0.04
C ASP A 207 -10.07 -29.18 1.51
N THR A 208 -11.37 -29.09 1.77
CA THR A 208 -11.94 -29.09 3.11
C THR A 208 -12.72 -30.37 3.38
N GLN A 209 -12.71 -31.32 2.44
CA GLN A 209 -13.35 -32.61 2.62
C GLN A 209 -12.48 -33.49 3.50
N GLY A 210 -12.98 -33.80 4.70
CA GLY A 210 -12.41 -34.84 5.53
C GLY A 210 -12.70 -36.23 4.96
N PRO A 211 -11.96 -37.25 5.40
CA PRO A 211 -12.21 -38.63 5.00
C PRO A 211 -13.64 -39.05 5.34
N SER A 212 -14.29 -39.75 4.42
CA SER A 212 -15.65 -40.25 4.57
C SER A 212 -15.63 -41.74 4.94
N ILE A 213 -16.57 -42.19 5.78
CA ILE A 213 -16.67 -43.62 6.11
C ILE A 213 -17.16 -44.37 4.87
N VAL A 214 -16.39 -45.38 4.47
CA VAL A 214 -16.74 -46.27 3.37
C VAL A 214 -17.06 -47.66 3.91
N GLY A 215 -18.21 -48.19 3.51
CA GLY A 215 -18.68 -49.52 3.89
C GLY A 215 -19.40 -49.58 5.25
N ILE A 216 -19.84 -50.78 5.61
CA ILE A 216 -20.49 -51.04 6.90
C ILE A 216 -19.39 -51.44 7.89
N PRO A 217 -19.31 -50.86 9.09
CA PRO A 217 -18.36 -51.28 10.10
C PRO A 217 -18.48 -52.79 10.35
N VAL A 218 -17.36 -53.50 10.21
CA VAL A 218 -17.34 -54.95 10.40
C VAL A 218 -17.04 -55.23 11.86
N ILE A 219 -17.92 -55.99 12.51
CA ILE A 219 -17.68 -56.58 13.82
C ILE A 219 -17.30 -58.03 13.61
N THR A 220 -16.06 -58.39 13.89
CA THR A 220 -15.63 -59.79 13.90
C THR A 220 -15.70 -60.32 15.32
N GLY A 221 -16.45 -61.39 15.51
CA GLY A 221 -16.46 -62.18 16.74
C GLY A 221 -15.82 -63.56 16.54
N HIS A 222 -15.26 -64.12 17.60
CA HIS A 222 -15.00 -65.55 17.67
C HIS A 222 -16.33 -66.23 18.03
N ASP A 223 -16.71 -67.30 17.33
CA ASP A 223 -17.89 -68.16 17.58
C ASP A 223 -19.30 -67.57 17.33
N ASN A 224 -19.75 -67.49 16.07
CA ASN A 224 -21.15 -67.18 15.70
C ASN A 224 -21.76 -65.94 16.38
N ASN A 225 -20.99 -64.86 16.56
CA ASN A 225 -21.37 -63.63 17.26
C ASN A 225 -21.69 -63.80 18.77
N LEU A 226 -21.26 -64.88 19.42
CA LEU A 226 -21.38 -65.07 20.86
C LEU A 226 -20.08 -64.70 21.58
N PHE A 227 -20.16 -63.75 22.51
CA PHE A 227 -19.01 -63.30 23.29
C PHE A 227 -19.14 -63.76 24.74
N VAL A 228 -18.08 -64.34 25.29
CA VAL A 228 -17.99 -64.77 26.70
C VAL A 228 -17.06 -63.86 27.51
N GLU A 229 -17.07 -63.98 28.84
CA GLU A 229 -16.16 -63.24 29.72
C GLU A 229 -14.70 -63.43 29.27
N GLY A 230 -13.98 -62.33 29.10
CA GLY A 230 -12.61 -62.31 28.56
C GLY A 230 -12.50 -62.18 27.03
N SER A 231 -13.61 -62.17 26.28
CA SER A 231 -13.60 -61.95 24.83
C SER A 231 -13.27 -60.50 24.46
N THR A 232 -12.53 -60.31 23.36
CA THR A 232 -12.33 -58.99 22.74
C THR A 232 -13.24 -58.85 21.53
N ILE A 233 -13.98 -57.74 21.46
CA ILE A 233 -14.79 -57.36 20.29
C ILE A 233 -14.01 -56.31 19.51
N THR A 234 -13.77 -56.55 18.23
CA THR A 234 -13.13 -55.58 17.33
C THR A 234 -14.15 -55.04 16.35
N ALA A 235 -14.26 -53.71 16.29
CA ALA A 235 -15.01 -53.00 15.24
C ALA A 235 -14.01 -52.34 14.30
N THR A 236 -14.12 -52.62 13.00
CA THR A 236 -13.31 -52.00 11.96
C THR A 236 -14.17 -51.01 11.18
N VAL A 237 -13.74 -49.75 11.13
CA VAL A 237 -14.31 -48.69 10.29
C VAL A 237 -13.30 -48.39 9.19
N THR A 238 -13.75 -48.34 7.95
CA THR A 238 -12.92 -48.00 6.79
C THR A 238 -13.29 -46.59 6.34
N PHE A 239 -12.29 -45.81 5.96
CA PHE A 239 -12.46 -44.51 5.32
C PHE A 239 -11.97 -44.60 3.86
N ASP A 240 -12.32 -43.62 3.03
CA ASP A 240 -11.79 -43.47 1.66
C ASP A 240 -10.28 -43.15 1.62
#